data_AF-A0A969F7Y7-F1
#
_entry.id   AF-A0A969F7Y7-F1
#
_cell.length_a   1.000
_cell.length_b   1.000
_cell.length_c   1.000
_cell.angle_alpha   90.00
_cell.angle_beta   90.00
_cell.angle_gamma   90.00
#
_symmetry.space_group_name_H-M   'P 1'
#
loop_
_entity.id
_entity.type
_entity.pdbx_description
1 polymer ?
#
loop_
_entity_poly.entity_id
_entity_poly.type
_entity_poly.pdbx_seq_one_letter_code
_entity_poly.pdbx_strand_id
1 'polypeptide(L)' 'HLLPDDTIGSFIGWLPADNPEIIIYVKLDRPKTQPWGSLTAAPTFADLADELVVLLDIPPDNIRLQADVLAARQN' A
#
# COMPACT_ATOMS: atom_id res chain seq x y z
N HIS A 1 -2.18 16.46 -21.34
CA HIS A 1 -1.51 17.72 -20.98
C HIS A 1 -2.10 18.23 -19.67
N LEU A 2 -1.30 18.40 -18.61
CA LEU A 2 -1.73 19.02 -17.35
C LEU A 2 -1.66 20.53 -17.49
N LEU A 3 -2.64 21.24 -16.94
CA LEU A 3 -2.67 22.70 -16.85
C LEU A 3 -1.82 23.18 -15.65
N PRO A 4 -1.41 24.47 -15.60
CA PRO A 4 -0.53 24.98 -14.55
C PRO A 4 -1.01 24.75 -13.11
N ASP A 5 -2.33 24.72 -12.90
CA ASP A 5 -2.96 24.49 -11.58
C ASP A 5 -3.36 23.02 -11.35
N ASP A 6 -3.13 22.14 -12.34
CA ASP A 6 -3.40 20.73 -12.16
C ASP A 6 -2.34 20.10 -11.25
N THR A 7 -2.80 19.29 -10.31
CA THR A 7 -1.93 18.52 -9.43
C THR A 7 -1.98 17.02 -9.75
N ILE A 8 -0.92 16.32 -9.41
CA ILE A 8 -0.90 14.86 -9.32
C ILE A 8 -0.93 14.50 -7.84
N GLY A 9 -1.94 13.72 -7.46
CA GLY A 9 -1.94 13.06 -6.16
C GLY A 9 -1.41 11.64 -6.30
N SER A 10 -0.35 11.28 -5.58
CA SER A 10 0.19 9.92 -5.64
C SER A 10 0.56 9.37 -4.28
N PHE A 11 0.46 8.05 -4.14
CA PHE A 11 0.90 7.31 -2.97
C PHE A 11 1.59 6.01 -3.42
N ILE A 12 2.68 5.63 -2.76
CA ILE A 12 3.39 4.38 -3.00
C ILE A 12 3.67 3.70 -1.67
N GLY A 13 3.52 2.38 -1.64
CA GLY A 13 3.82 1.56 -0.46
C GLY A 13 4.03 0.12 -0.85
N TRP A 14 4.46 -0.68 0.12
CA TRP A 14 4.74 -2.10 -0.05
C TRP A 14 4.31 -2.88 1.20
N LEU A 15 3.98 -4.15 0.99
CA LEU A 15 3.41 -5.02 2.00
C LEU A 15 3.96 -6.46 1.84
N PRO A 16 4.17 -7.19 2.95
CA PRO A 16 4.34 -6.69 4.31
C PRO A 16 5.50 -5.69 4.44
N ALA A 17 5.56 -4.91 5.54
CA ALA A 17 6.56 -3.85 5.67
C ALA A 17 7.99 -4.37 5.91
N ASP A 18 8.12 -5.47 6.63
CA ASP A 18 9.36 -6.12 7.06
C ASP A 18 9.92 -7.12 6.05
N ASN A 19 9.05 -7.81 5.31
CA ASN A 19 9.43 -8.71 4.22
C ASN A 19 8.51 -8.48 3.01
N PRO A 20 8.79 -7.47 2.17
CA PRO A 20 7.86 -7.03 1.13
C PRO A 20 7.66 -8.06 0.02
N GLU A 21 6.39 -8.37 -0.27
CA GLU A 21 5.98 -9.28 -1.34
C GLU A 21 5.31 -8.53 -2.51
N ILE A 22 4.70 -7.38 -2.23
CA ILE A 22 4.05 -6.52 -3.22
C ILE A 22 4.42 -5.04 -3.06
N ILE A 23 4.40 -4.32 -4.18
CA ILE A 23 4.51 -2.86 -4.26
C ILE A 23 3.26 -2.33 -4.96
N ILE A 24 2.61 -1.34 -4.37
CA ILE A 24 1.42 -0.70 -4.93
C ILE A 24 1.73 0.78 -5.16
N TYR A 25 1.49 1.25 -6.39
CA TYR A 25 1.59 2.65 -6.77
C TYR A 25 0.23 3.17 -7.24
N VAL A 26 -0.28 4.19 -6.55
CA VAL A 26 -1.50 4.89 -6.91
C VAL A 26 -1.16 6.28 -7.42
N LYS A 27 -1.70 6.61 -8.60
CA LYS A 27 -1.57 7.92 -9.24
C LYS A 27 -2.94 8.43 -9.67
N LEU A 28 -3.31 9.60 -9.17
CA LEU A 28 -4.54 10.30 -9.51
C LEU A 28 -4.18 11.59 -10.26
N ASP A 29 -4.63 11.68 -11.51
CA ASP A 29 -4.48 12.88 -12.32
C ASP A 29 -5.64 13.85 -12.07
N ARG A 30 -5.33 15.09 -11.68
CA ARG A 30 -6.32 16.15 -11.43
C ARG A 30 -7.41 15.72 -10.42
N PRO A 31 -7.04 15.34 -9.18
CA PRO A 31 -8.02 14.98 -8.17
C PRO A 31 -8.99 16.15 -7.92
N LYS A 32 -10.30 15.89 -8.05
CA LYS A 32 -11.35 16.93 -8.01
C LYS A 32 -11.85 17.27 -6.60
N THR A 33 -11.62 16.38 -5.63
CA THR A 33 -12.17 16.49 -4.29
C THR A 33 -11.25 17.27 -3.35
N GLN A 34 -9.94 17.01 -3.38
CA GLN A 34 -8.91 17.75 -2.63
C GLN A 34 -7.57 17.74 -3.39
N PRO A 35 -6.78 18.84 -3.33
CA PRO A 35 -5.52 18.96 -4.08
C PRO A 35 -4.34 18.20 -3.46
N TRP A 36 -4.48 17.73 -2.21
CA TRP A 36 -3.40 17.05 -1.49
C TRP A 36 -3.43 15.55 -1.79
N GLY A 37 -2.42 15.06 -2.51
CA GLY A 37 -2.30 13.65 -2.90
C GLY A 37 -2.38 12.66 -1.73
N SER A 38 -1.96 13.05 -0.53
CA SER A 38 -2.06 12.25 0.69
C SER A 38 -3.50 12.01 1.14
N LEU A 39 -4.44 12.91 0.83
CA LEU A 39 -5.85 12.78 1.22
C LEU A 39 -6.69 12.06 0.15
N THR A 40 -6.16 11.88 -1.06
CA THR A 40 -6.89 11.24 -2.17
C THR A 40 -6.30 9.89 -2.57
N ALA A 41 -4.99 9.77 -2.74
CA ALA A 41 -4.35 8.54 -3.22
C ALA A 41 -4.10 7.53 -2.08
N ALA A 42 -3.93 7.98 -0.84
CA ALA A 42 -3.71 7.09 0.29
C ALA A 42 -4.94 6.23 0.66
N PRO A 43 -6.19 6.78 0.69
CA PRO A 43 -7.37 5.94 0.87
C PRO A 43 -7.55 4.89 -0.23
N THR A 44 -7.33 5.26 -1.50
CA THR A 44 -7.35 4.30 -2.62
C THR A 44 -6.27 3.23 -2.49
N PHE A 45 -5.08 3.58 -1.99
CA PHE A 45 -4.04 2.60 -1.68
C PHE A 45 -4.51 1.63 -0.59
N ALA A 46 -5.15 2.13 0.49
CA ALA A 46 -5.60 1.30 1.61
C ALA A 46 -6.67 0.29 1.16
N ASP A 47 -7.68 0.75 0.41
CA ASP A 47 -8.74 -0.13 -0.12
C ASP A 47 -8.14 -1.24 -1.01
N LEU A 48 -7.20 -0.87 -1.90
CA LEU A 48 -6.54 -1.83 -2.78
C LEU A 48 -5.62 -2.79 -2.02
N ALA A 49 -4.89 -2.29 -1.02
CA ALA A 49 -4.04 -3.11 -0.16
C ALA A 49 -4.85 -4.17 0.59
N ASP A 50 -5.99 -3.79 1.18
CA ASP A 50 -6.87 -4.70 1.93
C ASP A 50 -7.40 -5.83 1.04
N GLU A 51 -7.76 -5.54 -0.22
CA GLU A 51 -8.19 -6.56 -1.17
C GLU A 51 -7.02 -7.46 -1.62
N LEU A 52 -5.85 -6.88 -1.90
CA LEU A 52 -4.70 -7.61 -2.43
C LEU A 52 -4.08 -8.56 -1.41
N VAL A 53 -4.00 -8.19 -0.13
CA VAL A 53 -3.44 -9.10 0.90
C VAL A 53 -4.29 -10.36 1.05
N VAL A 54 -5.61 -10.26 0.88
CA VAL A 54 -6.51 -11.42 0.87
C VAL A 54 -6.35 -12.23 -0.41
N LEU A 55 -6.33 -11.57 -1.57
CA LEU A 55 -6.22 -12.24 -2.87
C LEU A 55 -4.90 -13.01 -3.03
N LEU A 56 -3.82 -12.51 -2.42
CA LEU A 56 -2.49 -13.08 -2.50
C LEU A 56 -2.15 -13.99 -1.32
N ASP A 57 -3.12 -14.28 -0.45
CA ASP A 57 -2.95 -15.11 0.76
C ASP A 57 -1.81 -14.62 1.67
N ILE A 58 -1.56 -13.31 1.75
CA ILE A 58 -0.55 -12.71 2.61
C ILE A 58 -1.06 -12.74 4.06
N PRO A 59 -0.44 -13.51 4.98
CA PRO A 59 -0.94 -13.63 6.34
C PRO A 59 -0.81 -12.33 7.13
N PRO A 60 -1.73 -12.04 8.08
CA PRO A 60 -1.57 -10.91 8.98
C PRO A 60 -0.31 -11.03 9.85
N ASP A 61 0.23 -9.90 10.30
CA ASP A 61 1.51 -9.84 11.02
C ASP A 61 1.55 -10.69 12.30
N ASN A 62 0.43 -10.82 13.02
CA ASN A 62 0.40 -11.66 14.22
C ASN A 62 0.63 -13.15 13.91
N ILE A 63 0.34 -13.62 12.69
CA ILE A 63 0.64 -14.97 12.22
C ILE A 63 2.06 -15.03 11.65
N ARG A 64 2.37 -14.09 10.76
CA ARG A 64 3.64 -14.06 10.01
C ARG A 64 4.85 -13.90 10.93
N LEU A 65 4.82 -12.90 11.82
CA LEU A 65 5.92 -12.63 12.76
C LEU A 65 6.08 -13.74 13.81
N GLN A 66 5.01 -14.43 14.19
CA GLN A 66 5.11 -15.62 15.06
C GLN A 66 5.83 -16.76 14.35
N ALA A 67 5.49 -17.02 13.08
CA ALA A 67 6.16 -18.03 12.27
C ALA A 67 7.66 -17.72 12.12
N ASP A 68 8.02 -16.45 11.87
CA ASP A 68 9.41 -16.02 11.73
C ASP A 68 10.22 -16.24 13.02
N VAL A 69 9.64 -15.90 14.18
CA VAL A 69 10.27 -16.14 15.49
C VAL A 69 10.47 -17.64 15.75
N LEU A 70 9.51 -18.48 15.38
CA LEU A 70 9.61 -19.93 15.55
C LEU A 70 10.68 -20.52 14.62
N ALA A 71 10.72 -20.09 13.36
CA ALA A 71 11.73 -20.51 12.40
C ALA A 71 13.15 -20.10 12.86
N ALA A 72 13.31 -18.89 13.38
CA ALA A 72 14.59 -18.40 13.90
C ALA A 72 15.12 -19.21 15.10
N ARG A 73 14.23 -19.79 15.93
CA ARG A 73 14.62 -20.62 17.09
C ARG A 73 15.05 -22.04 16.72
N GLN A 74 14.74 -22.50 15.51
CA GLN A 74 15.07 -23.84 15.04
C GLN A 74 16.43 -23.91 14.33
N ASN A 75 17.07 -22.76 14.11
CA ASN A 75 18.40 -22.60 13.52
C ASN A 75 19.44 -22.28 14.60
#